data_AF-A0A946TJC6-F1
#
_entry.id   AF-A0A946TJC6-F1
#
_cell.length_a   1.000
_cell.length_b   1.000
_cell.length_c   1.000
_cell.angle_alpha   90.00
_cell.angle_beta   90.00
_cell.angle_gamma   90.00
#
_symmetry.space_group_name_H-M   'P 1'
#
loop_
_entity.id
_entity.type
_entity.pdbx_description
1 polymer ?
#
loop_
_entity_poly.entity_id
_entity_poly.type
_entity_poly.pdbx_seq_one_letter_code
_entity_poly.pdbx_strand_id
1 'polypeptide(L)'
;MTKKEIILAAKAIDPPGWNDNPRCDSFLILPGLGSKSSLHDSGYRCMSVILLASDNAILGEYSGGSDVLHVDGIGGYGKDWLNKYGTVPAAIPPSGWSIDCLARSGLLRVFPSSGQVEFGCALSSLEFYNVPKDKPDE
;
A
#
# COMPACT_ATOMS: atom_id res chain seq x y z
N MET A 1 11.20 -12.35 9.24
CA MET A 1 11.32 -13.17 8.02
C MET A 1 12.43 -12.60 7.15
N THR A 2 13.16 -13.44 6.43
CA THR A 2 14.09 -13.00 5.37
C THR A 2 13.30 -12.53 4.15
N LYS A 3 13.96 -11.78 3.26
CA LYS A 3 13.33 -11.30 2.02
C LYS A 3 12.80 -12.43 1.14
N LYS A 4 13.52 -13.56 1.08
CA LYS A 4 13.12 -14.74 0.29
C LYS A 4 11.90 -15.44 0.88
N GLU A 5 11.83 -15.59 2.20
CA GLU A 5 10.67 -16.16 2.90
C GLU A 5 9.40 -15.34 2.62
N ILE A 6 9.50 -14.01 2.71
CA ILE A 6 8.39 -13.10 2.47
C ILE A 6 7.85 -13.25 1.05
N ILE A 7 8.72 -13.23 0.03
CA ILE A 7 8.32 -13.37 -1.36
C ILE A 7 7.67 -14.74 -1.61
N LEU A 8 8.22 -15.81 -1.05
CA LEU A 8 7.67 -17.15 -1.23
C LEU A 8 6.28 -17.28 -0.60
N ALA A 9 6.12 -16.75 0.62
CA ALA A 9 4.85 -16.76 1.32
C ALA A 9 3.78 -15.90 0.60
N ALA A 10 4.16 -14.72 0.10
CA ALA A 10 3.23 -13.87 -0.64
C ALA A 10 2.72 -14.50 -1.95
N LYS A 11 3.59 -15.24 -2.66
CA LYS A 11 3.20 -16.00 -3.87
C LYS A 11 2.28 -17.18 -3.60
N ALA A 12 2.22 -17.65 -2.35
CA ALA A 12 1.36 -18.76 -1.95
C ALA A 12 -0.06 -18.31 -1.56
N ILE A 13 -0.30 -16.99 -1.53
CA ILE A 13 -1.58 -16.39 -1.16
C ILE A 13 -2.22 -15.83 -2.42
N ASP A 14 -3.49 -16.19 -2.64
CA ASP A 14 -4.31 -15.53 -3.65
C ASP A 14 -4.88 -14.25 -3.04
N PRO A 15 -4.43 -13.06 -3.47
CA PRO A 15 -4.89 -11.81 -2.88
C PRO A 15 -6.37 -11.56 -3.22
N PRO A 16 -7.13 -10.89 -2.34
CA PRO A 16 -8.41 -10.29 -2.71
C PRO A 16 -8.30 -9.47 -4.00
N GLY A 17 -9.38 -9.41 -4.76
CA GLY A 17 -9.42 -8.64 -5.99
C GLY A 17 -9.21 -7.15 -5.72
N TRP A 18 -8.72 -6.43 -6.75
CA TRP A 18 -8.49 -4.98 -6.67
C TRP A 18 -9.72 -4.16 -6.26
N ASN A 19 -10.91 -4.66 -6.59
CA ASN A 19 -12.18 -3.99 -6.31
C ASN A 19 -12.71 -4.27 -4.90
N ASP A 20 -12.04 -5.14 -4.14
CA ASP A 20 -12.47 -5.53 -2.80
C ASP A 20 -11.98 -4.53 -1.72
N ASN A 21 -11.24 -3.48 -2.11
CA ASN A 21 -10.65 -2.47 -1.25
C ASN A 21 -9.98 -3.08 0.00
N PRO A 22 -8.99 -3.98 -0.20
CA PRO A 22 -8.42 -4.72 0.91
C PRO A 22 -7.80 -3.78 1.94
N ARG A 23 -8.00 -4.13 3.21
CA ARG A 23 -7.48 -3.37 4.35
C ARG A 23 -6.35 -4.13 5.02
N CYS A 24 -5.36 -3.38 5.48
CA CYS A 24 -4.22 -3.91 6.20
C CYS A 24 -3.67 -2.90 7.20
N ASP A 25 -2.81 -3.33 8.11
CA ASP A 25 -2.20 -2.43 9.10
C ASP A 25 -0.91 -1.79 8.55
N SER A 26 -0.24 -2.46 7.61
CA SER A 26 0.96 -1.95 6.96
C SER A 26 1.18 -2.63 5.61
N PHE A 27 2.10 -2.09 4.80
CA PHE A 27 2.57 -2.75 3.59
C PHE A 27 4.08 -2.67 3.45
N LEU A 28 4.66 -3.67 2.79
CA LEU A 28 6.08 -3.69 2.42
C LEU A 28 6.25 -3.21 0.99
N ILE A 29 7.29 -2.43 0.72
CA ILE A 29 7.69 -2.04 -0.63
C ILE A 29 8.68 -3.08 -1.17
N LEU A 30 8.39 -3.64 -2.36
CA LEU A 30 9.26 -4.56 -3.07
C LEU A 30 9.68 -3.95 -4.42
N PRO A 31 10.84 -3.26 -4.46
CA PRO A 31 11.31 -2.65 -5.69
C PRO A 31 11.88 -3.69 -6.66
N GLY A 32 11.25 -3.83 -7.84
CA GLY A 32 11.68 -4.74 -8.91
C GLY A 32 11.82 -6.21 -8.52
N LEU A 33 11.07 -6.64 -7.50
CA LEU A 33 11.06 -7.98 -6.95
C LEU A 33 9.61 -8.34 -6.61
N GLY A 34 9.21 -9.57 -6.87
CA GLY A 34 7.81 -10.00 -6.79
C GLY A 34 7.36 -10.60 -8.12
N SER A 35 6.12 -10.34 -8.52
CA SER A 35 5.50 -10.73 -9.79
C SER A 35 5.91 -9.82 -10.96
N LYS A 36 6.38 -8.58 -10.70
CA LYS A 36 6.93 -7.69 -11.72
C LYS A 36 8.37 -7.27 -11.43
N SER A 37 9.26 -7.58 -12.36
CA SER A 37 10.66 -7.12 -12.38
C SER A 37 10.94 -6.12 -13.51
N SER A 38 9.89 -5.67 -14.20
CA SER A 38 9.97 -4.75 -15.33
C SER A 38 10.37 -3.33 -14.92
N LEU A 39 11.00 -2.62 -15.86
CA LEU A 39 11.14 -1.18 -15.79
C LEU A 39 9.85 -0.53 -16.29
N HIS A 40 9.49 0.58 -15.66
CA HIS A 40 8.52 1.54 -16.20
C HIS A 40 9.20 2.37 -17.31
N ASP A 41 8.40 3.02 -18.17
CA ASP A 41 8.92 3.83 -19.29
C ASP A 41 9.80 5.01 -18.84
N SER A 42 9.68 5.41 -17.57
CA SER A 42 10.56 6.38 -16.90
C SER A 42 11.99 5.87 -16.68
N GLY A 43 12.26 4.57 -16.83
CA GLY A 43 13.52 3.92 -16.53
C GLY A 43 13.67 3.44 -15.07
N TYR A 44 12.70 3.74 -14.19
CA TYR A 44 12.67 3.23 -12.82
C TYR A 44 11.95 1.88 -12.74
N ARG A 45 12.17 1.15 -11.65
CA ARG A 45 11.55 -0.18 -11.45
C ARG A 45 10.09 -0.02 -11.06
N CYS A 46 9.21 -0.79 -11.71
CA CYS A 46 7.86 -0.97 -11.18
C CYS A 46 7.94 -1.55 -9.76
N MET A 47 7.00 -1.17 -8.92
CA MET A 47 6.94 -1.65 -7.53
C MET A 47 5.79 -2.63 -7.33
N SER A 48 6.11 -3.68 -6.58
CA SER A 48 5.15 -4.55 -5.93
C SER A 48 5.06 -4.16 -4.46
N VAL A 49 3.92 -4.42 -3.83
CA VAL A 49 3.73 -4.27 -2.39
C VAL A 49 3.16 -5.55 -1.80
N ILE A 50 3.50 -5.81 -0.55
CA ILE A 50 2.91 -6.90 0.22
C ILE A 50 2.10 -6.30 1.35
N LEU A 51 0.81 -6.62 1.42
CA LEU A 51 -0.06 -6.18 2.50
C LEU A 51 0.15 -7.07 3.73
N LEU A 52 0.19 -6.44 4.90
CA LEU A 52 0.42 -7.09 6.19
C LEU A 52 -0.68 -6.76 7.19
N ALA A 53 -1.19 -7.79 7.88
CA ALA A 53 -2.00 -7.63 9.08
C ALA A 53 -1.14 -7.19 10.28
N SER A 54 -1.80 -6.84 11.39
CA SER A 54 -1.18 -6.39 12.65
C SER A 54 -0.19 -7.37 13.25
N ASP A 55 -0.41 -8.67 13.09
CA ASP A 55 0.49 -9.74 13.51
C ASP A 55 1.63 -10.01 12.51
N ASN A 56 1.71 -9.20 11.44
CA ASN A 56 2.58 -9.36 10.27
C ASN A 56 2.26 -10.59 9.42
N ALA A 57 1.06 -11.16 9.52
CA ALA A 57 0.59 -12.12 8.53
C ALA A 57 0.50 -11.45 7.16
N ILE A 58 0.96 -12.16 6.13
CA ILE A 58 0.88 -11.69 4.76
C ILE A 58 -0.56 -11.87 4.27
N LEU A 59 -1.13 -10.81 3.73
CA LEU A 59 -2.50 -10.81 3.17
C LEU A 59 -2.51 -10.95 1.65
N GLY A 60 -1.41 -10.60 0.98
CA GLY A 60 -1.28 -10.72 -0.46
C GLY A 60 -0.19 -9.82 -1.04
N GLU A 61 0.24 -10.14 -2.26
CA GLU A 61 1.11 -9.28 -3.08
C GLU A 61 0.28 -8.56 -4.14
N TYR A 62 0.48 -7.25 -4.28
CA TYR A 62 -0.12 -6.44 -5.34
C TYR A 62 0.95 -5.72 -6.14
N SER A 63 0.74 -5.62 -7.45
CA SER A 63 1.71 -5.01 -8.36
C SER A 63 1.03 -4.09 -9.36
N GLY A 64 1.55 -2.87 -9.50
CA GLY A 64 1.07 -1.89 -10.46
C GLY A 64 1.87 -1.91 -11.77
N GLY A 65 1.52 -1.02 -12.71
CA GLY A 65 2.40 -0.65 -13.82
C GLY A 65 3.36 0.49 -13.46
N SER A 66 3.15 1.13 -12.33
CA SER A 66 3.84 2.36 -11.92
C SER A 66 5.13 2.12 -11.14
N ASP A 67 6.05 3.06 -11.27
CA ASP A 67 7.23 3.28 -10.45
C ASP A 67 6.98 4.30 -9.31
N VAL A 68 5.71 4.63 -9.06
CA VAL A 68 5.25 5.53 -7.99
C VAL A 68 4.16 4.85 -7.14
N LEU A 69 4.20 5.10 -5.83
CA LEU A 69 3.13 4.78 -4.89
C LEU A 69 2.46 6.09 -4.45
N HIS A 70 1.13 6.14 -4.51
CA HIS A 70 0.39 7.32 -4.06
C HIS A 70 -0.14 7.10 -2.64
N VAL A 71 0.42 7.85 -1.70
CA VAL A 71 -0.03 7.88 -0.32
C VAL A 71 -1.10 8.96 -0.19
N ASP A 72 -2.27 8.57 0.32
CA ASP A 72 -3.53 9.31 0.33
C ASP A 72 -4.00 9.73 -1.07
N GLY A 73 -3.80 8.85 -2.04
CA GLY A 73 -4.21 9.01 -3.44
C GLY A 73 -3.38 10.04 -4.21
N ILE A 74 -3.67 10.19 -5.50
CA ILE A 74 -3.01 11.19 -6.35
C ILE A 74 -3.26 12.60 -5.78
N GLY A 75 -2.17 13.32 -5.48
CA GLY A 75 -2.22 14.66 -4.88
C GLY A 75 -2.38 14.70 -3.36
N GLY A 76 -2.47 13.54 -2.69
CA GLY A 76 -2.50 13.44 -1.23
C GLY A 76 -3.80 13.95 -0.60
N TYR A 77 -4.92 13.89 -1.33
CA TYR A 77 -6.20 14.44 -0.88
C TYR A 77 -6.97 13.56 0.11
N GLY A 78 -6.55 12.30 0.25
CA GLY A 78 -7.26 11.28 1.01
C GLY A 78 -8.35 10.60 0.18
N LYS A 79 -8.93 9.55 0.77
CA LYS A 79 -9.98 8.77 0.12
C LYS A 79 -11.24 9.62 -0.04
N ASP A 80 -11.89 9.49 -1.19
CA ASP A 80 -13.19 10.10 -1.49
C ASP A 80 -13.25 11.62 -1.26
N TRP A 81 -12.12 12.29 -1.49
CA TRP A 81 -11.96 13.73 -1.24
C TRP A 81 -12.91 14.57 -2.07
N LEU A 82 -13.28 14.13 -3.28
CA LEU A 82 -14.18 14.87 -4.15
C LEU A 82 -15.60 14.93 -3.56
N ASN A 83 -16.12 13.83 -3.02
CA ASN A 83 -17.41 13.84 -2.34
C ASN A 83 -17.33 14.61 -1.02
N LYS A 84 -16.21 14.52 -0.30
CA LYS A 84 -16.00 15.21 0.97
C LYS A 84 -15.90 16.74 0.83
N TYR A 85 -15.18 17.23 -0.19
CA TYR A 85 -14.87 18.65 -0.33
C TYR A 85 -15.60 19.34 -1.50
N GLY A 86 -16.16 18.58 -2.45
CA GLY A 86 -16.88 19.10 -3.63
C GLY A 86 -15.99 19.81 -4.67
N THR A 87 -14.76 20.13 -4.32
CA THR A 87 -13.75 20.81 -5.14
C THR A 87 -12.36 20.47 -4.60
N VAL A 88 -11.30 20.89 -5.30
CA VAL A 88 -9.93 20.76 -4.80
C VAL A 88 -9.81 21.55 -3.49
N PRO A 89 -9.54 20.89 -2.34
CA PRO A 89 -9.52 21.58 -1.06
C PRO A 89 -8.32 22.53 -0.98
N ALA A 90 -8.54 23.72 -0.42
CA ALA A 90 -7.47 24.70 -0.20
C ALA A 90 -6.46 24.26 0.87
N ALA A 91 -6.86 23.36 1.77
CA ALA A 91 -6.02 22.77 2.81
C ALA A 91 -6.53 21.39 3.20
N ILE A 92 -5.62 20.52 3.62
CA ILE A 92 -5.91 19.14 4.01
C ILE A 92 -5.30 18.90 5.39
N PRO A 93 -6.04 18.30 6.32
CA PRO A 93 -5.46 17.85 7.59
C PRO A 93 -4.28 16.90 7.31
N PRO A 94 -3.12 17.09 7.96
CA PRO A 94 -2.01 16.17 7.80
C PRO A 94 -2.40 14.74 8.18
N SER A 95 -2.18 13.79 7.29
CA SER A 95 -2.22 12.36 7.58
C SER A 95 -0.82 11.89 7.96
N GLY A 96 -0.68 11.36 9.17
CA GLY A 96 0.60 10.81 9.62
C GLY A 96 0.89 9.47 8.94
N TRP A 97 2.04 9.37 8.27
CA TRP A 97 2.59 8.12 7.74
C TRP A 97 3.99 7.91 8.29
N SER A 98 4.32 6.65 8.55
CA SER A 98 5.60 6.23 9.08
C SER A 98 6.21 5.16 8.18
N ILE A 99 7.54 5.11 8.18
CA ILE A 99 8.31 4.12 7.43
C ILE A 99 9.37 3.55 8.37
N ASP A 100 9.52 2.23 8.36
CA ASP A 100 10.66 1.56 8.99
C ASP A 100 11.34 0.57 8.04
N CYS A 101 12.53 0.13 8.41
CA CYS A 101 13.30 -0.87 7.67
C CYS A 101 13.37 -2.16 8.51
N LEU A 102 12.91 -3.26 7.92
CA LEU A 102 12.91 -4.56 8.58
C LEU A 102 14.33 -5.14 8.62
N ALA A 103 14.93 -5.22 9.80
CA ALA A 103 16.34 -5.62 9.99
C ALA A 103 16.74 -6.93 9.28
N ARG A 104 15.85 -7.94 9.24
CA ARG A 104 16.16 -9.25 8.62
C ARG A 104 15.98 -9.31 7.10
N SER A 105 15.08 -8.52 6.54
CA SER A 105 14.79 -8.56 5.09
C SER A 105 15.36 -7.36 4.33
N GLY A 106 15.67 -6.27 5.03
CA GLY A 106 16.04 -4.98 4.45
C GLY A 106 14.90 -4.31 3.67
N LEU A 107 13.66 -4.80 3.82
CA LEU A 107 12.49 -4.23 3.15
C LEU A 107 11.97 -3.03 3.95
N LEU A 108 11.44 -2.05 3.23
CA LEU A 108 10.76 -0.91 3.82
C LEU A 108 9.31 -1.28 4.11
N ARG A 109 8.87 -1.04 5.33
CA ARG A 109 7.47 -1.13 5.75
C ARG A 109 6.90 0.26 5.91
N VAL A 110 5.71 0.47 5.37
CA VAL A 110 4.98 1.74 5.44
C VAL A 110 3.66 1.50 6.14
N PHE A 111 3.28 2.42 7.04
CA PHE A 111 2.06 2.31 7.83
C PHE A 111 1.56 3.69 8.28
N PRO A 112 0.24 3.87 8.44
CA PRO A 112 -0.33 5.10 8.97
C PRO A 112 -0.09 5.20 10.47
N SER A 113 -0.02 6.42 10.99
CA SER A 113 0.26 6.66 12.42
C SER A 113 -0.92 6.29 13.35
N SER A 114 -2.15 6.26 12.84
CA SER A 114 -3.36 6.11 13.67
C SER A 114 -4.50 5.28 13.06
N GLY A 115 -4.45 4.99 11.76
CA GLY A 115 -5.52 4.29 11.04
C GLY A 115 -5.13 2.90 10.57
N GLN A 116 -5.80 2.48 9.51
CA GLN A 116 -5.46 1.32 8.69
C GLN A 116 -5.20 1.78 7.26
N VAL A 117 -4.43 0.98 6.55
CA VAL A 117 -4.23 1.14 5.11
C VAL A 117 -5.43 0.52 4.42
N GLU A 118 -6.14 1.31 3.64
CA GLU A 118 -6.98 0.78 2.58
C GLU A 118 -6.24 0.89 1.25
N PHE A 119 -6.23 -0.19 0.50
CA PHE A 119 -5.51 -0.29 -0.75
C PHE A 119 -6.47 -0.22 -1.93
N GLY A 120 -6.08 0.53 -2.96
CA GLY A 120 -6.82 0.66 -4.19
C GLY A 120 -5.92 0.74 -5.41
N CYS A 121 -6.56 0.70 -6.58
CA CYS A 121 -5.92 0.94 -7.87
C CYS A 121 -6.55 2.15 -8.54
N ALA A 122 -5.70 3.04 -9.05
CA ALA A 122 -6.12 4.11 -9.95
C ALA A 122 -5.25 4.09 -11.20
N LEU A 123 -5.90 3.92 -12.36
CA LEU A 123 -5.26 3.82 -13.67
C LEU A 123 -4.20 2.70 -13.70
N SER A 124 -2.92 3.05 -13.67
CA SER A 124 -1.76 2.15 -13.68
C SER A 124 -0.98 2.14 -12.36
N SER A 125 -1.46 2.86 -11.34
CA SER A 125 -0.76 3.12 -10.08
C SER A 125 -1.46 2.50 -8.88
N LEU A 126 -0.65 2.27 -7.84
CA LEU A 126 -1.12 1.82 -6.54
C LEU A 126 -1.45 3.02 -5.67
N GLU A 127 -2.61 3.00 -5.02
CA GLU A 127 -3.05 4.03 -4.08
C GLU A 127 -3.27 3.43 -2.69
N PHE A 128 -2.83 4.16 -1.68
CA PHE A 128 -2.91 3.76 -0.28
C PHE A 128 -3.56 4.86 0.50
N TYR A 129 -4.58 4.54 1.27
CA TYR A 129 -5.36 5.51 2.01
C TYR A 129 -5.27 5.23 3.50
N ASN A 130 -5.04 6.27 4.29
CA ASN A 130 -5.16 6.17 5.74
C ASN A 130 -6.64 6.32 6.12
N VAL A 131 -7.28 5.20 6.44
CA VAL A 131 -8.68 5.15 6.84
C VAL A 131 -8.80 4.86 8.34
N PRO A 132 -9.89 5.31 9.01
CA PRO A 132 -10.17 4.89 10.37
C PRO A 132 -10.20 3.36 10.46
N LYS A 133 -9.67 2.82 11.57
CA LYS A 133 -9.82 1.41 11.89
C LYS A 133 -11.30 1.09 12.04
N ASP A 134 -11.71 -0.09 11.57
CA ASP A 134 -13.02 -0.61 11.92
C ASP A 134 -13.13 -0.70 13.45
N LYS A 135 -14.26 -0.26 13.99
CA LYS A 135 -14.52 -0.51 15.40
C LYS A 135 -14.60 -2.02 15.58
N PRO A 136 -13.95 -2.61 16.61
CA PRO A 136 -14.29 -3.97 16.98
C PRO A 136 -15.80 -4.00 17.25
N ASP A 137 -16.50 -4.95 16.66
CA ASP A 137 -17.92 -5.16 16.90
C ASP A 137 -18.14 -5.20 18.43
N GLU A 138 -18.93 -4.25 18.96
CA GLU A 138 -19.32 -4.20 20.37
C GLU A 138 -20.35 -5.29 20.71
#